data_AF-A0A353LLB8-F1
#
_entry.id   AF-A0A353LLB8-F1
#
_cell.length_a   1.000
_cell.length_b   1.000
_cell.length_c   1.000
_cell.angle_alpha   90.00
_cell.angle_beta   90.00
_cell.angle_gamma   90.00
#
_symmetry.space_group_name_H-M   'P 1'
#
loop_
_entity.id
_entity.type
_entity.pdbx_description
1 polymer ?
#
loop_
_entity_poly.entity_id
_entity_poly.type
_entity_poly.pdbx_seq_one_letter_code
_entity_poly.pdbx_strand_id
1 'polypeptide(L)' 'YQSPENRLTRLRNVEALSSLYASAAMLRSDAGNKDRVLDVVAAVLQRVPVYRLDCRPDYEAVSLTRSLLP' A
#
# COMPACT_ATOMS: atom_id res chain seq x y z
N TYR A 1 10.56 6.12 -5.54
CA TYR A 1 12.01 6.22 -5.29
C TYR A 1 12.56 4.79 -5.28
N GLN A 2 13.81 4.57 -5.67
CA GLN A 2 14.47 3.27 -5.51
C GLN A 2 15.23 3.23 -4.18
N SER A 3 15.23 2.08 -3.52
CA SER A 3 15.94 1.85 -2.26
C SER A 3 17.28 1.17 -2.55
N PRO A 4 18.34 1.43 -1.75
CA PRO A 4 19.60 0.68 -1.86
C PRO A 4 19.45 -0.81 -1.51
N GLU A 5 18.35 -1.18 -0.85
CA GLU A 5 18.10 -2.53 -0.35
C GLU A 5 16.71 -3.04 -0.72
N ASN A 6 16.61 -4.35 -0.91
CA ASN A 6 15.35 -5.08 -1.08
C ASN A 6 14.78 -5.48 0.28
N ARG A 7 13.68 -4.84 0.67
CA ARG A 7 13.04 -5.08 1.96
C ARG A 7 11.53 -5.04 1.84
N LEU A 8 10.90 -6.11 2.32
CA LEU A 8 9.46 -6.23 2.42
C LEU A 8 9.03 -5.97 3.87
N THR A 9 8.32 -4.88 4.11
CA THR A 9 7.88 -4.50 5.47
C THR A 9 6.37 -4.48 5.53
N ARG A 10 5.79 -5.23 6.47
CA ARG A 10 4.35 -5.14 6.75
C ARG A 10 4.04 -3.79 7.38
N LEU A 11 3.10 -3.05 6.80
CA LEU A 11 2.68 -1.76 7.33
C LEU A 11 1.65 -1.94 8.44
N ARG A 12 1.67 -1.05 9.43
CA ARG A 12 0.56 -0.88 10.37
C ARG A 12 -0.62 -0.27 9.63
N ASN A 13 -1.84 -0.51 10.11
CA ASN A 13 -3.07 -0.03 9.46
C ASN A 13 -3.05 1.48 9.18
N VAL A 14 -2.52 2.29 10.10
CA VAL A 14 -2.41 3.75 9.94
C VAL A 14 -1.43 4.14 8.83
N GLU A 15 -0.31 3.45 8.71
CA GLU A 15 0.70 3.68 7.66
C GLU A 15 0.16 3.25 6.30
N ALA A 16 -0.51 2.10 6.25
CA ALA A 16 -1.16 1.59 5.04
C ALA A 16 -2.30 2.51 4.57
N LEU A 17 -3.12 3.02 5.50
CA LEU A 17 -4.15 4.01 5.21
C LEU A 17 -3.55 5.25 4.57
N SER A 18 -2.50 5.80 5.17
CA SER A 18 -1.85 7.02 4.67
C SER A 18 -1.28 6.81 3.26
N SER A 19 -0.67 5.65 3.02
CA SER A 19 -0.11 5.28 1.71
C SER A 19 -1.20 5.13 0.64
N LEU A 20 -2.27 4.37 0.92
CA LEU A 20 -3.34 4.10 -0.05
C LEU A 20 -4.23 5.32 -0.29
N TYR A 21 -4.54 6.08 0.76
CA TYR A 21 -5.37 7.27 0.67
C TYR A 21 -4.68 8.40 -0.11
N ALA A 22 -3.34 8.47 -0.06
CA ALA A 22 -2.55 9.36 -0.90
C ALA A 22 -2.68 8.99 -2.39
N SER A 23 -2.65 7.70 -2.73
CA SER A 23 -2.84 7.22 -4.12
C SER A 23 -4.23 7.51 -4.67
N ALA A 24 -5.26 7.60 -3.81
CA ALA A 24 -6.62 7.93 -4.20
C ALA A 24 -6.88 9.44 -4.36
N ALA A 25 -5.83 10.28 -4.40
CA ALA A 25 -5.95 11.73 -4.33
C ALA A 25 -6.86 12.38 -5.37
N MET A 26 -6.90 11.85 -6.58
CA MET A 26 -7.72 12.39 -7.68
C MET A 26 -9.22 12.23 -7.43
N LEU A 27 -9.64 11.28 -6.58
CA LEU A 27 -11.03 11.02 -6.24
C LEU A 27 -11.53 11.91 -5.09
N ARG A 28 -10.64 12.66 -4.42
CA ARG A 28 -10.95 13.48 -3.24
C ARG A 28 -11.47 14.89 -3.55
N SER A 29 -11.57 15.26 -4.83
CA SER A 29 -11.97 16.59 -5.28
C SER A 29 -13.46 16.88 -5.02
N ASP A 30 -14.26 15.82 -4.92
CA ASP A 30 -15.68 15.88 -4.55
C ASP A 30 -15.84 15.47 -3.08
N ALA A 31 -16.55 16.30 -2.30
CA ALA A 31 -16.69 16.10 -0.86
C ALA A 31 -17.38 14.77 -0.51
N GLY A 32 -18.36 14.32 -1.30
CA GLY A 32 -19.03 13.04 -1.09
C GLY A 32 -18.16 11.84 -1.48
N ASN A 33 -17.22 12.01 -2.40
CA ASN A 33 -16.28 10.96 -2.77
C ASN A 33 -15.13 10.79 -1.78
N LYS A 34 -14.76 11.83 -1.01
CA LYS A 34 -13.71 11.72 0.03
C LYS A 34 -14.05 10.66 1.07
N ASP A 35 -15.28 10.69 1.59
CA ASP A 35 -15.73 9.78 2.64
C ASP A 35 -15.87 8.35 2.10
N ARG A 36 -16.46 8.20 0.90
CA ARG A 36 -16.57 6.89 0.24
C ARG A 36 -15.20 6.25 -0.03
N VAL A 37 -14.23 7.04 -0.48
CA VAL A 37 -12.85 6.55 -0.69
C VAL A 37 -12.23 6.12 0.63
N LEU A 38 -12.43 6.90 1.70
CA LEU A 38 -11.92 6.55 3.03
C LEU A 38 -12.52 5.23 3.53
N ASP A 39 -13.85 5.07 3.42
CA ASP A 39 -14.57 3.87 3.85
C ASP A 39 -14.09 2.62 3.09
N VAL A 40 -13.92 2.74 1.77
CA VAL A 40 -13.41 1.64 0.93
C VAL A 40 -11.98 1.26 1.35
N VAL A 41 -11.09 2.23 1.51
CA VAL A 41 -9.71 1.95 1.94
C VAL A 41 -9.70 1.30 3.32
N ALA A 42 -10.49 1.81 4.27
CA ALA A 42 -10.60 1.23 5.61
C ALA A 42 -11.12 -0.23 5.57
N ALA A 43 -12.15 -0.51 4.76
CA ALA A 43 -12.70 -1.87 4.60
C ALA A 43 -11.68 -2.85 3.98
N VAL A 44 -10.87 -2.40 3.03
CA VAL A 44 -9.79 -3.21 2.43
C VAL A 44 -8.73 -3.55 3.48
N LEU A 45 -8.29 -2.57 4.28
CA LEU A 45 -7.25 -2.75 5.29
C LEU A 45 -7.63 -3.74 6.41
N GLN A 46 -8.92 -3.92 6.68
CA GLN A 46 -9.39 -4.92 7.65
C GLN A 46 -9.23 -6.35 7.14
N ARG A 47 -9.13 -6.56 5.82
CA ARG A 47 -9.18 -7.88 5.19
C ARG A 47 -7.85 -8.27 4.54
N VAL A 48 -7.10 -7.29 4.06
CA VAL A 48 -5.89 -7.50 3.26
C VAL A 48 -4.71 -6.83 3.95
N PRO A 49 -3.67 -7.58 4.35
CA PRO A 49 -2.45 -6.99 4.88
C PRO A 49 -1.71 -6.24 3.78
N VAL A 50 -1.25 -5.03 4.10
CA VAL A 50 -0.50 -4.18 3.16
C VAL A 50 0.98 -4.17 3.52
N TYR A 51 1.81 -4.26 2.49
CA TYR A 51 3.26 -4.26 2.62
C TYR A 51 3.86 -3.15 1.78
N ARG A 52 4.96 -2.57 2.27
CA ARG A 52 5.84 -1.71 1.50
C ARG A 52 7.01 -2.54 1.02
N LEU A 53 7.28 -2.47 -0.29
CA LEU A 53 8.49 -3.02 -0.90
C LEU A 53 9.43 -1.85 -1.19
N ASP A 54 10.44 -1.69 -0.36
CA ASP A 54 11.61 -0.90 -0.70
C ASP A 54 12.50 -1.79 -1.58
N CYS A 55 12.83 -1.36 -2.80
CA CYS A 55 13.55 -2.21 -3.74
C CYS A 55 14.57 -1.49 -4.62
N ARG A 56 15.58 -2.29 -5.00
CA ARG A 56 16.41 -2.11 -6.20
C ARG A 56 15.65 -2.65 -7.43
N PRO A 57 15.98 -2.21 -8.65
CA PRO A 57 15.35 -2.71 -9.88
C PRO A 57 15.93 -4.07 -10.30
N ASP A 58 15.85 -5.07 -9.43
CA ASP A 58 16.41 -6.41 -9.66
C ASP A 58 15.40 -7.54 -9.44
N TYR A 59 15.81 -8.75 -9.77
CA TYR A 59 14.99 -9.95 -9.61
C TYR A 59 14.73 -10.33 -8.15
N GLU A 60 15.67 -10.03 -7.25
CA GLU A 60 15.55 -10.35 -5.83
C GLU A 60 14.38 -9.60 -5.19
N ALA A 61 14.14 -8.35 -5.58
CA ALA A 61 12.99 -7.57 -5.14
C ALA A 61 11.65 -8.27 -5.44
N VAL A 62 11.52 -8.82 -6.65
CA VAL A 62 10.32 -9.56 -7.06
C VAL A 62 10.23 -10.89 -6.31
N SER A 63 11.36 -11.54 -6.04
CA SER A 63 11.39 -12.81 -5.32
C SER A 63 10.85 -12.68 -3.90
N LEU A 64 11.06 -11.53 -3.23
CA LEU A 64 10.50 -11.28 -1.90
C LEU A 64 8.96 -11.34 -1.88
N THR A 65 8.28 -10.89 -2.92
CA THR A 65 6.80 -10.88 -2.95
C THR A 65 6.20 -12.27 -3.08
N ARG A 66 6.96 -13.25 -3.59
CA ARG A 66 6.51 -14.66 -3.68
C ARG A 66 6.21 -15.24 -2.30
N SER A 67 6.89 -14.78 -1.25
CA SER A 67 6.61 -15.21 0.13
C SER A 67 5.22 -14.83 0.64
N LEU A 68 4.52 -13.92 -0.06
CA LEU A 68 3.16 -13.49 0.27
C LEU A 68 2.08 -14.29 -0.47
N LEU A 69 2.46 -15.14 -1.43
CA LEU A 69 1.52 -15.95 -2.19
C LEU A 69 1.23 -17.26 -1.41
N PRO A 70 -0.03 -17.74 -1.43
CA PRO A 70 -0.41 -19.01 -0.82
C PRO A 70 0.20 -20.22 -1.55
#